data_AF-A0A5N9BLS0-F1
#
_entry.id   AF-A0A5N9BLS0-F1
#
_cell.length_a   1.000
_cell.length_b   1.000
_cell.length_c   1.000
_cell.angle_alpha   90.00
_cell.angle_beta   90.00
_cell.angle_gamma   90.00
#
_symmetry.space_group_name_H-M   'P 1'
#
loop_
_entity.id
_entity.type
_entity.pdbx_description
1 polymer ?
#
loop_
_entity_poly.entity_id
_entity_poly.type
_entity_poly.pdbx_seq_one_letter_code
_entity_poly.pdbx_strand_id
1 'polypeptide(L)'
;AWQRFFAWFDIRGVAGVSSILAISIVFLVFRKRPEALIYLAMLPVMGFTIVLPKAFVNRPRPEGALEGFTDSFPSGTATASVLLLGFSIYLIGESVVPRKLRIGLQLALGMAIVLLGLFRMLAGEHWPSDLVGGYMAGSLALVAIIWAYRKLKQH
;
A
#
# COMPACT_ATOMS: atom_id res chain seq x y z
N ALA A 1 10.16 13.00 19.26
CA ALA A 1 10.06 11.60 19.73
C ALA A 1 8.99 10.81 18.96
N TRP A 2 7.73 11.26 18.96
CA TRP A 2 6.60 10.55 18.35
C TRP A 2 6.62 10.47 16.80
N GLN A 3 7.06 11.51 16.08
CA GLN A 3 7.17 11.44 14.61
C GLN A 3 8.12 10.33 14.13
N ARG A 4 9.25 10.10 14.85
CA ARG A 4 10.18 8.99 14.56
C ARG A 4 9.60 7.62 14.86
N PHE A 5 8.73 7.52 15.88
CA PHE A 5 7.97 6.30 16.14
C PHE A 5 7.04 5.97 14.97
N PHE A 6 6.35 6.97 14.41
CA PHE A 6 5.51 6.76 13.23
C PHE A 6 6.32 6.48 11.95
N ALA A 7 7.53 7.05 11.82
CA ALA A 7 8.43 6.77 10.71
C ALA A 7 8.79 5.27 10.57
N TRP A 8 8.84 4.52 11.68
CA TRP A 8 9.04 3.06 11.67
C TRP A 8 7.96 2.29 10.89
N PHE A 9 6.75 2.85 10.81
CA PHE A 9 5.65 2.28 10.04
C PHE A 9 5.67 2.73 8.56
N ASP A 10 6.78 3.29 8.05
CA ASP A 10 6.82 3.75 6.65
C ASP A 10 7.06 2.59 5.70
N ILE A 11 5.98 2.11 5.13
CA ILE A 11 5.98 1.06 4.12
C ILE A 11 6.29 1.59 2.70
N ARG A 12 6.64 2.87 2.51
CA ARG A 12 7.09 3.40 1.21
C ARG A 12 8.53 3.06 0.88
N GLY A 13 9.35 2.82 1.91
CA GLY A 13 10.80 2.66 1.78
C GLY A 13 11.25 1.21 1.80
N VAL A 14 12.43 0.97 2.37
CA VAL A 14 13.06 -0.35 2.48
C VAL A 14 12.13 -1.37 3.13
N ALA A 15 11.34 -0.98 4.13
CA ALA A 15 10.40 -1.87 4.80
C ALA A 15 9.30 -2.39 3.86
N GLY A 16 8.76 -1.52 2.99
CA GLY A 16 7.77 -1.91 1.98
C GLY A 16 8.34 -2.85 0.93
N VAL A 17 9.49 -2.48 0.36
CA VAL A 17 10.19 -3.31 -0.63
C VAL A 17 10.54 -4.68 -0.06
N SER A 18 11.10 -4.71 1.15
CA SER A 18 11.42 -5.96 1.85
C SER A 18 10.18 -6.82 2.10
N SER A 19 9.05 -6.20 2.47
CA SER A 19 7.77 -6.90 2.67
C SER A 19 7.26 -7.51 1.37
N ILE A 20 7.30 -6.76 0.26
CA ILE A 20 6.92 -7.25 -1.07
C ILE A 20 7.76 -8.46 -1.46
N LEU A 21 9.08 -8.36 -1.32
CA LEU A 21 10.00 -9.44 -1.68
C LEU A 21 9.76 -10.68 -0.81
N ALA A 22 9.64 -10.49 0.51
CA ALA A 22 9.37 -11.59 1.45
C ALA A 22 8.05 -12.30 1.12
N ILE A 23 6.96 -11.55 0.93
CA ILE A 23 5.65 -12.11 0.58
C ILE A 23 5.71 -12.85 -0.76
N SER A 24 6.40 -12.27 -1.75
CA SER A 24 6.58 -12.90 -3.07
C SER A 24 7.33 -14.23 -2.95
N ILE A 25 8.42 -14.27 -2.18
CA ILE A 25 9.20 -15.50 -1.91
C ILE A 25 8.31 -16.55 -1.23
N VAL A 26 7.55 -16.16 -0.21
CA VAL A 26 6.62 -17.07 0.47
C VAL A 26 5.65 -17.70 -0.54
N PHE A 27 5.01 -16.91 -1.39
CA PHE A 27 4.11 -17.46 -2.43
C PHE A 27 4.83 -18.37 -3.43
N LEU A 28 6.07 -18.06 -3.82
CA LEU A 28 6.87 -18.93 -4.69
C LEU A 28 7.19 -20.28 -4.03
N VAL A 29 7.55 -20.29 -2.74
CA VAL A 29 7.79 -21.52 -1.96
C VAL A 29 6.54 -22.40 -1.93
N PHE A 30 5.36 -21.79 -1.78
CA PHE A 30 4.07 -22.49 -1.83
C PHE A 30 3.52 -22.73 -3.26
N ARG A 31 4.34 -22.52 -4.29
CA ARG A 31 4.00 -22.69 -5.73
C ARG A 31 2.81 -21.86 -6.22
N LYS A 32 2.53 -20.74 -5.56
CA LYS A 32 1.51 -19.75 -5.90
C LYS A 32 2.11 -18.65 -6.79
N ARG A 33 2.52 -19.05 -8.01
CA ARG A 33 3.25 -18.17 -8.94
C ARG A 33 2.47 -16.88 -9.31
N PRO A 34 1.16 -16.93 -9.63
CA PRO A 34 0.42 -15.71 -9.97
C PRO A 34 0.41 -14.68 -8.83
N GLU A 35 0.22 -15.12 -7.58
CA GLU A 35 0.24 -14.25 -6.40
C GLU A 35 1.61 -13.59 -6.23
N ALA A 36 2.69 -14.37 -6.34
CA ALA A 36 4.05 -13.84 -6.24
C ALA A 36 4.36 -12.79 -7.32
N LEU A 37 3.97 -13.07 -8.57
CA LEU A 37 4.18 -12.14 -9.69
C LEU A 37 3.43 -10.82 -9.47
N ILE A 38 2.22 -10.88 -8.92
CA ILE A 38 1.44 -9.69 -8.63
C ILE A 38 2.07 -8.85 -7.51
N TYR A 39 2.55 -9.47 -6.43
CA TYR A 39 3.28 -8.73 -5.40
C TYR A 39 4.54 -8.07 -5.95
N LEU A 40 5.34 -8.77 -6.77
CA LEU A 40 6.51 -8.18 -7.43
C LEU A 40 6.12 -7.01 -8.35
N ALA A 41 5.04 -7.15 -9.11
CA ALA A 41 4.53 -6.10 -10.00
C ALA A 41 4.07 -4.84 -9.24
N MET A 42 3.86 -4.90 -7.92
CA MET A 42 3.54 -3.70 -7.14
C MET A 42 4.70 -2.70 -7.09
N LEU A 43 5.97 -3.14 -7.20
CA LEU A 43 7.12 -2.22 -7.19
C LEU A 43 7.05 -1.17 -8.31
N PRO A 44 6.93 -1.55 -9.60
CA PRO A 44 6.76 -0.57 -10.67
C PRO A 44 5.43 0.19 -10.57
N VAL A 45 4.34 -0.46 -10.13
CA VAL A 45 3.03 0.22 -9.97
C VAL A 45 3.09 1.32 -8.90
N MET A 46 3.81 1.10 -7.79
CA MET A 46 4.07 2.13 -6.79
C MET A 46 4.86 3.30 -7.37
N GLY A 47 5.85 3.01 -8.24
CA GLY A 47 6.54 4.06 -9.02
C GLY A 47 5.56 4.93 -9.80
N PHE A 48 4.66 4.32 -10.57
CA PHE A 48 3.65 5.04 -11.36
C PHE A 48 2.64 5.82 -10.50
N THR A 49 2.19 5.24 -9.38
CA THR A 49 1.11 5.81 -8.56
C THR A 49 1.57 6.82 -7.52
N ILE A 50 2.87 6.81 -7.16
CA ILE A 50 3.43 7.69 -6.13
C ILE A 50 4.43 8.67 -6.73
N VAL A 51 5.37 8.22 -7.56
CA VAL A 51 6.49 9.06 -8.03
C VAL A 51 6.04 10.00 -9.14
N LEU A 52 5.27 9.51 -10.12
CA LEU A 52 4.82 10.37 -11.22
C LEU A 52 3.93 11.52 -10.74
N PRO A 53 2.89 11.31 -9.91
CA PRO A 53 2.04 12.42 -9.50
C PRO A 53 2.78 13.47 -8.65
N LYS A 54 3.79 13.06 -7.88
CA LYS A 54 4.65 14.00 -7.13
C LYS A 54 5.31 15.00 -8.07
N ALA A 55 5.92 14.52 -9.15
CA ALA A 55 6.58 15.36 -10.15
C ALA A 55 5.63 16.35 -10.87
N PHE A 56 4.33 16.05 -10.94
CA PHE A 56 3.34 16.94 -11.57
C PHE A 56 2.73 17.93 -10.58
N VAL A 57 2.40 17.49 -9.36
CA VAL A 57 1.66 18.31 -8.39
C VAL A 57 2.60 19.23 -7.60
N ASN A 58 3.84 18.83 -7.35
CA ASN A 58 4.87 19.61 -6.65
C ASN A 58 4.35 20.27 -5.35
N ARG A 59 3.60 19.49 -4.55
CA ARG A 59 2.92 20.02 -3.36
C ARG A 59 3.89 20.06 -2.17
N PRO A 60 4.04 21.22 -1.50
CA PRO A 60 4.85 21.29 -0.29
C PRO A 60 4.24 20.47 0.86
N ARG A 61 5.11 19.94 1.73
CA ARG A 61 4.69 19.28 2.98
C ARG A 61 4.23 20.31 4.02
N PRO A 62 3.44 19.90 5.03
CA PRO A 62 3.16 20.76 6.18
C PRO A 62 4.45 21.19 6.89
N GLU A 63 4.42 22.36 7.53
CA GLU A 63 5.55 22.86 8.29
C GLU A 63 5.96 21.90 9.41
N GLY A 64 7.25 21.64 9.56
CA GLY A 64 7.78 20.73 10.59
C GLY A 64 7.78 19.23 10.21
N ALA A 65 7.49 18.90 8.95
CA ALA A 65 7.70 17.55 8.42
C ALA A 65 9.18 17.15 8.47
N LEU A 66 9.48 15.92 8.92
CA LEU A 66 10.85 15.41 9.04
C LEU A 66 11.42 14.97 7.69
N GLU A 67 10.56 14.50 6.78
CA GLU A 67 10.95 14.02 5.45
C GLU A 67 10.85 15.16 4.41
N GLY A 68 11.75 16.14 4.49
CA GLY A 68 11.67 17.39 3.71
C GLY A 68 12.11 17.32 2.24
N PHE A 69 12.55 16.17 1.71
CA PHE A 69 13.17 16.11 0.37
C PHE A 69 12.22 15.66 -0.76
N THR A 70 10.94 15.36 -0.47
CA THR A 70 9.97 14.92 -1.49
C THR A 70 8.59 15.56 -1.30
N ASP A 71 7.87 15.76 -2.40
CA ASP A 71 6.51 16.34 -2.40
C ASP A 71 5.53 15.54 -1.54
N SER A 72 4.52 16.23 -1.01
CA SER A 72 3.51 15.65 -0.12
C SER A 72 2.48 14.80 -0.88
N PHE A 73 2.03 15.24 -2.05
CA PHE A 73 0.93 14.59 -2.77
C PHE A 73 1.41 13.55 -3.80
N PRO A 74 0.81 12.35 -3.86
CA PRO A 74 -0.09 11.74 -2.88
C PRO A 74 0.70 11.10 -1.73
N SER A 75 0.01 10.79 -0.63
CA SER A 75 0.61 10.07 0.49
C SER A 75 0.97 8.64 0.08
N GLY A 76 2.26 8.40 -0.20
CA GLY A 76 2.66 7.06 -0.62
C GLY A 76 2.47 5.96 0.45
N THR A 77 2.43 6.26 1.76
CA THR A 77 2.08 5.23 2.78
C THR A 77 0.61 4.82 2.60
N ALA A 78 -0.27 5.78 2.34
CA ALA A 78 -1.68 5.53 2.05
C ALA A 78 -1.85 4.75 0.74
N THR A 79 -1.13 5.14 -0.33
CA THR A 79 -1.14 4.41 -1.60
C THR A 79 -0.62 2.98 -1.45
N ALA A 80 0.55 2.81 -0.81
CA ALA A 80 1.18 1.52 -0.66
C ALA A 80 0.40 0.57 0.27
N SER A 81 -0.23 1.09 1.32
CA SER A 81 -1.06 0.28 2.23
C SER A 81 -2.26 -0.29 1.50
N VAL A 82 -2.92 0.51 0.65
CA VAL A 82 -4.03 0.02 -0.18
C VAL A 82 -3.57 -1.05 -1.16
N LEU A 83 -2.43 -0.89 -1.83
CA LEU A 83 -1.92 -1.89 -2.76
C LEU A 83 -1.59 -3.21 -2.05
N LEU A 84 -0.76 -3.16 -1.00
CA LEU A 84 -0.26 -4.35 -0.30
C LEU A 84 -1.36 -5.07 0.49
N LEU A 85 -2.03 -4.32 1.37
CA LEU A 85 -3.02 -4.89 2.26
C LEU A 85 -4.35 -5.09 1.54
N GLY A 86 -4.71 -4.24 0.57
CA GLY A 86 -5.93 -4.41 -0.22
C GLY A 86 -5.88 -5.66 -1.11
N PHE A 87 -4.73 -5.98 -1.72
CA PHE A 87 -4.61 -7.23 -2.45
C PHE A 87 -4.63 -8.45 -1.50
N SER A 88 -4.03 -8.34 -0.30
CA SER A 88 -4.17 -9.36 0.74
C SER A 88 -5.64 -9.59 1.14
N ILE A 89 -6.42 -8.51 1.33
CA ILE A 89 -7.86 -8.56 1.62
C ILE A 89 -8.61 -9.32 0.52
N TYR A 90 -8.27 -9.06 -0.74
CA TYR A 90 -8.83 -9.76 -1.89
C TYR A 90 -8.50 -11.27 -1.85
N LEU A 91 -7.23 -11.63 -1.66
CA LEU A 91 -6.79 -13.04 -1.58
C LEU A 91 -7.42 -13.80 -0.40
N ILE A 92 -7.59 -13.14 0.75
CA ILE A 92 -8.34 -13.68 1.90
C ILE A 92 -9.78 -13.98 1.51
N GLY A 93 -10.40 -13.11 0.70
CA GLY A 93 -11.71 -13.29 0.11
C GLY A 93 -11.87 -14.61 -0.64
N GLU A 94 -10.85 -14.95 -1.43
CA GLU A 94 -10.78 -16.12 -2.31
C GLU A 94 -10.39 -17.42 -1.59
N SER A 95 -9.57 -17.35 -0.54
CA SER A 95 -8.89 -18.52 0.03
C SER A 95 -9.38 -18.94 1.42
N VAL A 96 -9.95 -18.03 2.22
CA VAL A 96 -10.36 -18.31 3.60
C VAL A 96 -11.83 -18.73 3.63
N VAL A 97 -12.08 -20.03 3.88
CA VAL A 97 -13.44 -20.61 3.90
C VAL A 97 -14.28 -20.13 5.10
N PRO A 98 -13.78 -20.11 6.35
CA PRO A 98 -14.62 -19.75 7.49
C PRO A 98 -15.00 -18.26 7.46
N ARG A 99 -16.30 -17.95 7.26
CA ARG A 99 -16.80 -16.58 7.07
C ARG A 99 -16.39 -15.62 8.20
N LYS A 100 -16.48 -16.05 9.47
CA LYS A 100 -16.12 -15.21 10.62
C LYS A 100 -14.64 -14.84 10.60
N LEU A 101 -13.76 -15.81 10.35
CA LEU A 101 -12.32 -15.58 10.25
C LEU A 101 -11.98 -14.68 9.06
N ARG A 102 -12.58 -14.94 7.90
CA ARG A 102 -12.41 -14.13 6.68
C ARG A 102 -12.76 -12.66 6.94
N ILE A 103 -13.94 -12.39 7.50
CA ILE A 103 -14.38 -11.03 7.80
C ILE A 103 -13.47 -10.38 8.84
N GLY A 104 -13.10 -11.10 9.90
CA GLY A 104 -12.19 -10.59 10.93
C GLY A 104 -10.84 -10.14 10.35
N LEU A 105 -10.22 -10.98 9.50
CA LEU A 105 -8.96 -10.65 8.84
C LEU A 105 -9.10 -9.46 7.88
N GLN A 106 -10.17 -9.42 7.08
CA GLN A 106 -10.42 -8.31 6.15
C GLN A 106 -10.62 -6.98 6.88
N LEU A 107 -11.37 -6.99 7.99
CA LEU A 107 -11.57 -5.80 8.82
C LEU A 107 -10.27 -5.36 9.49
N ALA A 108 -9.47 -6.29 10.01
CA ALA A 108 -8.18 -5.97 10.63
C ALA A 108 -7.23 -5.29 9.64
N LEU A 109 -7.11 -5.82 8.42
CA LEU A 109 -6.29 -5.22 7.36
C LEU A 109 -6.87 -3.89 6.87
N GLY A 110 -8.19 -3.79 6.71
CA GLY A 110 -8.85 -2.53 6.34
C GLY A 110 -8.61 -1.43 7.37
N MET A 111 -8.67 -1.77 8.66
CA MET A 111 -8.36 -0.85 9.74
C MET A 111 -6.88 -0.45 9.72
N ALA A 112 -5.97 -1.38 9.44
CA ALA A 112 -4.54 -1.07 9.30
C ALA A 112 -4.28 -0.07 8.15
N ILE A 113 -4.95 -0.18 7.00
CA ILE A 113 -4.85 0.79 5.89
C ILE A 113 -5.19 2.20 6.36
N VAL A 114 -6.29 2.34 7.11
CA VAL A 114 -6.75 3.62 7.65
C VAL A 114 -5.77 4.16 8.67
N LEU A 115 -5.36 3.34 9.65
CA LEU A 115 -4.43 3.75 10.71
C LEU A 115 -3.07 4.18 10.17
N LEU A 116 -2.51 3.46 9.19
CA LEU A 116 -1.23 3.80 8.57
C LEU A 116 -1.27 5.19 7.89
N GLY A 117 -2.39 5.53 7.24
CA GLY A 117 -2.56 6.88 6.68
C GLY A 117 -2.73 7.93 7.76
N LEU A 118 -3.61 7.68 8.75
CA LEU A 118 -3.87 8.61 9.85
C LEU A 118 -2.60 8.93 10.64
N PHE A 119 -1.74 7.94 10.90
CA PHE A 119 -0.45 8.17 11.55
C PHE A 119 0.45 9.14 10.79
N ARG A 120 0.35 9.20 9.46
CA ARG A 120 1.10 10.17 8.64
C ARG A 120 0.54 11.57 8.70
N MET A 121 -0.78 11.68 8.73
CA MET A 121 -1.45 12.95 8.95
C MET A 121 -1.13 13.49 10.35
N LEU A 122 -1.25 12.66 11.39
CA LEU A 122 -0.97 13.03 12.78
C LEU A 122 0.51 13.32 13.05
N ALA A 123 1.42 12.69 12.31
CA ALA A 123 2.85 13.03 12.37
C ALA A 123 3.18 14.38 11.70
N GLY A 124 2.21 15.03 11.03
CA GLY A 124 2.42 16.29 10.32
C GLY A 124 3.13 16.12 8.98
N GLU A 125 3.18 14.91 8.42
CA GLU A 125 3.90 14.63 7.18
C GLU A 125 3.05 14.89 5.92
N HIS A 126 1.73 14.82 6.06
CA HIS A 126 0.76 14.83 4.95
C HIS A 126 -0.48 15.63 5.32
N TRP A 127 -0.98 16.40 4.36
CA TRP A 127 -2.30 17.03 4.45
C TRP A 127 -3.40 15.96 4.32
N PRO A 128 -4.63 16.21 4.84
CA PRO A 128 -5.75 15.28 4.69
C PRO A 128 -6.04 14.90 3.22
N SER A 129 -5.88 15.85 2.28
CA SER A 129 -6.04 15.60 0.85
C SER A 129 -4.96 14.69 0.26
N ASP A 130 -3.76 14.63 0.83
CA ASP A 130 -2.71 13.69 0.37
C ASP A 130 -3.08 12.25 0.71
N LEU A 131 -3.74 12.03 1.87
CA LEU A 131 -4.29 10.74 2.28
C LEU A 131 -5.39 10.30 1.32
N VAL A 132 -6.37 11.18 1.05
CA VAL A 132 -7.48 10.89 0.14
C VAL A 132 -6.94 10.58 -1.26
N GLY A 133 -6.03 11.39 -1.78
CA GLY A 133 -5.38 11.16 -3.07
C GLY A 133 -4.60 9.83 -3.11
N GLY A 134 -3.90 9.50 -2.04
CA GLY A 134 -3.18 8.23 -1.91
C GLY A 134 -4.12 7.03 -1.89
N TYR A 135 -5.21 7.09 -1.14
CA TYR A 135 -6.23 6.04 -1.12
C TYR A 135 -6.89 5.88 -2.50
N MET A 136 -7.26 6.96 -3.17
CA MET A 136 -7.85 6.90 -4.50
C MET A 136 -6.89 6.31 -5.53
N ALA A 137 -5.64 6.79 -5.59
CA ALA A 137 -4.62 6.28 -6.50
C ALA A 137 -4.33 4.81 -6.25
N GLY A 138 -4.17 4.43 -4.98
CA GLY A 138 -3.96 3.05 -4.55
C GLY A 138 -5.13 2.14 -4.92
N SER A 139 -6.37 2.59 -4.71
CA SER A 139 -7.57 1.80 -5.04
C SER A 139 -7.75 1.61 -6.54
N LEU A 140 -7.51 2.65 -7.36
CA LEU A 140 -7.56 2.54 -8.82
C LEU A 140 -6.54 1.52 -9.33
N ALA A 141 -5.30 1.62 -8.85
CA ALA A 141 -4.26 0.66 -9.20
C ALA A 141 -4.53 -0.75 -8.67
N LEU A 142 -5.13 -0.88 -7.47
CA LEU A 142 -5.55 -2.17 -6.92
C LEU A 142 -6.59 -2.86 -7.81
N VAL A 143 -7.56 -2.11 -8.36
CA VAL A 143 -8.55 -2.66 -9.30
C VAL A 143 -7.85 -3.22 -10.54
N ALA A 144 -6.90 -2.48 -11.11
CA ALA A 144 -6.11 -2.94 -12.26
C ALA A 144 -5.28 -4.19 -11.93
N ILE A 145 -4.67 -4.24 -10.74
CA ILE A 145 -3.93 -5.40 -10.24
C ILE A 145 -4.84 -6.62 -10.09
N ILE A 146 -6.02 -6.48 -9.48
CA ILE A 146 -6.97 -7.58 -9.32
C ILE A 146 -7.42 -8.11 -10.68
N TRP A 147 -7.66 -7.21 -11.64
CA TRP A 147 -7.98 -7.60 -13.01
C TRP A 147 -6.85 -8.39 -13.67
N ALA A 148 -5.61 -7.91 -13.56
CA ALA A 148 -4.43 -8.61 -14.08
C ALA A 148 -4.23 -9.98 -13.42
N TYR A 149 -4.38 -10.07 -12.09
CA TYR A 149 -4.31 -11.33 -11.34
C TYR A 149 -5.34 -12.34 -11.82
N ARG A 150 -6.59 -11.91 -12.01
CA ARG A 150 -7.66 -12.78 -12.51
C ARG A 150 -7.36 -13.31 -13.90
N LYS A 151 -6.77 -12.50 -14.78
CA LYS A 151 -6.30 -12.94 -16.11
C LYS A 151 -5.16 -13.95 -16.01
N LEU A 152 -4.15 -13.67 -15.19
CA LEU A 152 -3.03 -14.58 -14.93
C LEU A 152 -3.45 -15.95 -14.39
N LYS A 153 -4.53 -16.01 -13.59
CA LYS A 153 -5.04 -17.24 -12.98
C LYS A 153 -5.92 -18.07 -13.92
N GLN A 154 -6.44 -17.47 -15.00
CA GLN A 154 -7.27 -18.15 -16.01
C GLN A 154 -6.44 -18.89 -17.07
N HIS A 155 -5.14 -18.61 -17.15
CA HIS A 155 -4.17 -19.27 -18.02
C HIS A 155 -3.30 -20.23 -17.19
#